data_AF-A0A0N5BTN8-F1
#
_entry.id   AF-A0A0N5BTN8-F1
#
_cell.length_a   1.000
_cell.length_b   1.000
_cell.length_c   1.000
_cell.angle_alpha   90.00
_cell.angle_beta   90.00
_cell.angle_gamma   90.00
#
_symmetry.space_group_name_H-M   'P 1'
#
loop_
_entity.id
_entity.type
_entity.pdbx_description
1 polymer ?
#
loop_
_entity_poly.entity_id
_entity_poly.type
_entity_poly.pdbx_seq_one_letter_code
_entity_poly.pdbx_strand_id
1 'polypeptide(L)'
;MVYAILRIGLIGCVVWAHHIYTVGMDIDSRAYFTAATIIIAVPTGVKVTITGLVYDKIMMCVVFFIFFIGVNMTFFPLHFAGLHGFPRKYVDYPDVFMV
;
A
#
# COMPACT_ATOMS: atom_id res chain seq x y z
N MET A 1 -2.32 -19.77 -8.76
CA MET A 1 -1.72 -18.46 -9.17
C MET A 1 -2.42 -17.81 -10.36
N VAL A 2 -2.63 -18.50 -11.49
CA VAL A 2 -3.27 -17.92 -12.69
C VAL A 2 -4.66 -17.33 -12.42
N TYR A 3 -5.54 -18.07 -11.73
CA TYR A 3 -6.87 -17.57 -11.36
C TYR A 3 -6.85 -16.33 -10.44
N ALA A 4 -5.84 -16.21 -9.57
CA ALA A 4 -5.70 -15.05 -8.71
C ALA A 4 -5.25 -13.81 -9.51
N ILE A 5 -4.34 -13.98 -10.46
CA ILE A 5 -3.89 -12.90 -11.36
C ILE A 5 -5.04 -12.40 -12.24
N LEU A 6 -5.81 -13.32 -12.85
CA LEU A 6 -6.98 -12.96 -13.66
C LEU A 6 -8.06 -12.25 -12.84
N ARG A 7 -8.34 -12.70 -11.61
CA ARG A 7 -9.30 -12.05 -10.71
C ARG A 7 -8.85 -10.65 -10.28
N ILE A 8 -7.56 -10.45 -9.97
CA ILE A 8 -7.03 -9.10 -9.64
C ILE A 8 -7.18 -8.16 -10.84
N GLY A 9 -6.88 -8.63 -12.06
CA GLY A 9 -7.05 -7.84 -13.28
C GLY A 9 -8.49 -7.39 -13.52
N LEU A 10 -9.46 -8.31 -13.39
CA LEU A 10 -10.88 -8.01 -13.58
C LEU A 10 -11.44 -7.07 -12.49
N ILE A 11 -11.12 -7.33 -11.22
CA ILE A 11 -11.60 -6.50 -10.11
C ILE A 11 -10.93 -5.12 -10.12
N GLY A 12 -9.69 -5.02 -10.58
CA GLY A 12 -8.95 -3.76 -10.72
C GLY A 12 -9.69 -2.70 -11.55
N CYS A 13 -10.42 -3.11 -12.58
CA CYS A 13 -11.23 -2.20 -13.40
C CYS A 13 -12.45 -1.62 -12.67
N VAL A 14 -12.92 -2.27 -11.60
CA VAL A 14 -14.17 -1.93 -10.90
C VAL A 14 -13.91 -1.12 -9.63
N VAL A 15 -12.66 -0.93 -9.21
CA VAL A 15 -12.33 -0.27 -7.94
C VAL A 15 -11.82 1.17 -8.08
N TRP A 16 -11.65 1.71 -9.30
CA TRP A 16 -10.93 2.96 -9.56
C TRP A 16 -11.30 4.15 -8.65
N ALA A 17 -12.57 4.26 -8.25
CA ALA A 17 -13.07 5.40 -7.50
C ALA A 17 -12.50 5.53 -6.07
N HIS A 18 -11.79 4.51 -5.55
CA HIS A 18 -11.12 4.61 -4.26
C HIS A 18 -10.03 5.70 -4.19
N HIS A 19 -9.55 6.19 -5.34
CA HIS A 19 -8.62 7.32 -5.40
C HIS A 19 -9.27 8.70 -5.19
N ILE A 20 -10.60 8.79 -5.30
CA ILE A 20 -11.34 10.06 -5.39
C ILE A 20 -12.43 10.20 -4.33
N TYR A 21 -12.32 9.50 -3.19
CA TYR A 21 -13.34 9.54 -2.13
C TYR A 21 -13.65 10.93 -1.58
N THR A 22 -12.75 11.90 -1.75
CA THR A 22 -12.90 13.26 -1.25
C THR A 22 -13.59 14.21 -2.23
N VAL A 23 -14.01 13.75 -3.42
CA VAL A 23 -14.67 14.61 -4.43
C VAL A 23 -16.18 14.82 -4.23
N GLY A 24 -16.73 14.36 -3.08
CA GLY A 24 -18.15 14.54 -2.75
C GLY A 24 -19.08 13.43 -3.23
N MET A 25 -18.59 12.18 -3.35
CA MET A 25 -19.42 11.02 -3.67
C MET A 25 -20.45 10.72 -2.58
N ASP A 26 -21.60 10.16 -2.98
CA ASP A 26 -22.63 9.69 -2.05
C ASP A 26 -22.12 8.56 -1.12
N ILE A 27 -22.87 8.28 -0.05
CA ILE A 27 -22.48 7.29 0.96
C ILE A 27 -22.47 5.86 0.41
N ASP A 28 -23.42 5.52 -0.46
CA ASP A 28 -23.61 4.16 -0.98
C ASP A 28 -22.48 3.79 -1.93
N SER A 29 -22.10 4.72 -2.81
CA SER A 29 -20.95 4.60 -3.69
C SER A 29 -19.65 4.41 -2.89
N ARG A 30 -19.41 5.22 -1.85
CA ARG A 30 -18.21 5.08 -1.01
C ARG A 30 -18.17 3.72 -0.29
N ALA A 31 -19.30 3.27 0.25
CA ALA A 31 -19.42 1.96 0.88
C ALA A 31 -19.13 0.82 -0.11
N TYR A 32 -19.71 0.89 -1.32
CA TYR A 32 -19.48 -0.08 -2.39
C TYR A 32 -17.99 -0.17 -2.77
N PHE A 33 -17.35 0.95 -3.12
CA PHE A 33 -15.96 0.95 -3.55
C PHE A 33 -15.00 0.57 -2.42
N THR A 34 -15.34 0.87 -1.16
CA THR A 34 -14.56 0.43 0.01
C THR A 34 -14.61 -1.08 0.14
N ALA A 35 -15.80 -1.67 0.12
CA ALA A 35 -15.97 -3.12 0.16
C ALA A 35 -15.28 -3.81 -1.04
N ALA A 36 -15.47 -3.29 -2.25
CA ALA A 36 -14.88 -3.84 -3.47
C ALA A 36 -13.33 -3.83 -3.44
N THR A 37 -12.73 -2.77 -2.88
CA THR A 37 -11.27 -2.67 -2.75
C THR A 37 -10.71 -3.65 -1.72
N ILE A 38 -11.42 -3.86 -0.60
CA ILE A 38 -11.02 -4.85 0.42
C ILE A 38 -11.02 -6.28 -0.14
N ILE A 39 -11.94 -6.62 -1.03
CA ILE A 39 -12.02 -7.95 -1.66
C ILE A 39 -10.74 -8.31 -2.43
N ILE A 40 -9.98 -7.32 -2.94
CA ILE A 40 -8.70 -7.56 -3.63
C ILE A 40 -7.65 -8.20 -2.71
N ALA A 41 -7.75 -8.02 -1.39
CA ALA A 41 -6.83 -8.63 -0.43
C ALA A 41 -6.85 -10.18 -0.45
N VAL A 42 -7.98 -10.79 -0.82
CA VAL A 42 -8.14 -12.25 -0.86
C VAL A 42 -7.26 -12.89 -1.97
N PRO A 43 -7.38 -12.51 -3.26
CA PRO A 43 -6.54 -13.09 -4.30
C PRO A 43 -5.06 -12.70 -4.20
N THR A 44 -4.72 -11.53 -3.62
CA THR A 44 -3.32 -11.17 -3.39
C THR A 44 -2.67 -12.02 -2.30
N GLY A 45 -3.38 -12.27 -1.19
CA GLY A 45 -2.91 -13.14 -0.10
C GLY A 45 -2.55 -14.55 -0.57
N VAL A 46 -3.39 -15.16 -1.42
CA VAL A 46 -3.15 -16.50 -2.01
C VAL A 46 -1.89 -16.53 -2.90
N LYS A 47 -1.49 -15.39 -3.49
CA LYS A 47 -0.32 -15.31 -4.39
C LYS A 47 1.01 -15.27 -3.63
N VAL A 48 1.04 -14.71 -2.43
CA VAL A 48 2.26 -14.53 -1.62
C VAL A 48 2.87 -15.87 -1.18
N THR A 49 2.07 -16.94 -1.12
CA THR A 49 2.51 -18.23 -0.56
C THR A 49 3.45 -19.06 -1.47
N ILE A 50 3.76 -18.65 -2.71
CA ILE A 50 4.27 -19.61 -3.74
C ILE A 50 5.56 -19.18 -4.49
N THR A 51 6.24 -18.08 -4.14
CA THR A 51 7.46 -17.69 -4.89
C THR A 51 8.75 -18.07 -4.16
N GLY A 52 9.36 -19.19 -4.56
CA GLY A 52 10.66 -19.67 -4.09
C GLY A 52 11.71 -19.63 -5.19
N LEU A 53 12.60 -18.64 -5.15
CA LEU A 53 13.88 -18.65 -5.88
C LEU A 53 15.00 -18.72 -4.84
N VAL A 54 15.90 -19.69 -4.99
CA VAL A 54 16.99 -19.96 -4.03
C VAL A 54 18.27 -19.35 -4.58
N TYR A 55 18.62 -18.17 -4.08
CA TYR A 55 19.95 -17.59 -4.18
C TYR A 55 20.79 -17.99 -2.95
N ASP A 56 22.08 -17.61 -2.93
CA ASP A 56 22.93 -17.85 -1.75
C ASP A 56 22.28 -17.30 -0.47
N LYS A 57 22.19 -18.17 0.53
CA LYS A 57 21.41 -17.96 1.76
C LYS A 57 21.96 -16.79 2.59
N ILE A 58 23.28 -16.58 2.59
CA ILE A 58 23.93 -15.54 3.41
C ILE A 58 23.69 -14.17 2.79
N MET A 59 23.90 -14.04 1.47
CA MET A 59 23.69 -12.78 0.77
C MET A 59 22.21 -12.35 0.80
N MET A 60 21.27 -13.30 0.67
CA MET A 60 19.84 -13.01 0.78
C MET A 60 19.42 -12.56 2.19
N CYS A 61 19.96 -13.17 3.25
CA CYS A 61 19.69 -12.71 4.61
C CYS A 61 20.19 -11.28 4.82
N VAL A 62 21.41 -10.95 4.38
CA VAL A 62 21.96 -9.60 4.53
C VAL A 62 21.13 -8.57 3.75
N VAL A 63 20.83 -8.83 2.48
CA VAL A 63 20.00 -7.94 1.65
C VAL A 63 18.59 -7.80 2.23
N PHE A 64 17.99 -8.89 2.73
CA PHE A 64 16.70 -8.86 3.39
C PHE A 64 16.71 -7.95 4.61
N PHE A 65 17.68 -8.09 5.52
CA PHE A 65 17.71 -7.26 6.74
C PHE A 65 18.02 -5.79 6.45
N ILE A 66 18.93 -5.50 5.51
CA ILE A 66 19.21 -4.12 5.09
C ILE A 66 17.95 -3.48 4.51
N PHE A 67 17.25 -4.17 3.60
CA PHE A 67 16.04 -3.65 2.98
C PHE A 67 14.89 -3.55 3.98
N PHE A 68 14.69 -4.56 4.82
CA PHE A 68 13.66 -4.59 5.86
C PHE A 68 13.83 -3.43 6.83
N ILE A 69 15.02 -3.24 7.40
CA ILE A 69 15.27 -2.15 8.35
C ILE A 69 15.19 -0.80 7.63
N GLY A 70 15.81 -0.66 6.45
CA GLY A 70 15.80 0.58 5.67
C GLY A 70 14.39 1.05 5.30
N VAL A 71 13.56 0.17 4.71
CA VAL A 71 12.18 0.49 4.35
C VAL A 71 11.35 0.84 5.57
N ASN A 72 11.48 0.11 6.68
CA ASN A 72 10.73 0.45 7.88
C ASN A 72 11.18 1.79 8.48
N MET A 73 12.48 2.08 8.58
CA MET A 73 12.96 3.36 9.10
C MET A 73 12.55 4.55 8.22
N THR A 74 12.49 4.39 6.89
CA THR A 74 12.11 5.49 5.98
C THR A 74 10.60 5.70 5.90
N PHE A 75 9.80 4.63 5.77
CA PHE A 75 8.37 4.74 5.49
C PHE A 75 7.49 4.70 6.75
N PHE A 76 7.98 4.17 7.88
CA PHE A 76 7.19 4.14 9.12
C PHE A 76 6.93 5.55 9.67
N PRO A 77 7.90 6.48 9.76
CA PRO A 77 7.65 7.85 10.22
C PRO A 77 6.60 8.61 9.39
N LEU A 78 6.45 8.26 8.10
CA LEU A 78 5.45 8.89 7.22
C LEU A 78 4.01 8.65 7.67
N HIS A 79 3.74 7.59 8.43
CA HIS A 79 2.40 7.34 8.99
C HIS A 79 2.04 8.41 10.02
N PHE A 80 2.96 8.71 10.94
CA PHE A 80 2.76 9.78 11.93
C PHE A 80 2.71 11.16 11.28
N ALA A 81 3.55 11.40 10.26
CA ALA A 81 3.47 12.64 9.50
C ALA A 81 2.10 12.81 8.80
N GLY A 82 1.58 11.74 8.19
CA GLY A 82 0.24 11.75 7.61
C GLY A 82 -0.87 12.00 8.64
N LEU A 83 -0.76 11.40 9.83
CA LEU A 83 -1.71 11.63 10.94
C LEU A 83 -1.64 13.05 11.51
N HIS A 84 -0.47 13.68 11.50
CA HIS A 84 -0.29 15.11 11.85
C HIS A 84 -0.77 16.05 10.74
N GLY A 85 -1.22 15.53 9.59
CA GLY A 85 -1.81 16.32 8.52
C GLY A 85 -0.80 16.92 7.55
N PHE A 86 0.45 16.46 7.52
CA PHE A 86 1.42 16.93 6.53
C PHE A 86 0.96 16.57 5.10
N PRO A 87 0.72 17.56 4.23
CA PRO A 87 0.18 17.31 2.90
C PRO A 87 1.26 16.77 1.95
N ARG A 88 0.86 15.85 1.05
CA ARG A 88 1.79 15.27 0.06
C ARG A 88 2.19 16.30 -1.00
N LYS A 89 3.41 16.15 -1.56
CA LYS A 89 3.96 16.96 -2.67
C LYS A 89 4.28 18.42 -2.31
N TYR A 90 4.64 18.67 -1.06
CA TYR A 90 5.23 19.93 -0.63
C TYR A 90 6.73 19.74 -0.46
N VAL A 91 7.50 20.74 -0.93
CA VAL A 91 8.96 20.74 -0.82
C VAL A 91 9.38 21.11 0.60
N ASP A 92 8.70 22.11 1.17
CA ASP A 92 8.98 22.64 2.49
C ASP A 92 7.76 22.51 3.39
N TYR A 93 8.02 22.24 4.67
CA TYR A 93 7.03 22.26 5.73
C TYR A 93 7.36 23.38 6.71
N PRO A 94 6.35 24.04 7.33
CA PRO A 94 6.60 25.04 8.35
C PRO A 94 7.37 24.40 9.52
N ASP A 95 8.29 25.15 10.11
CA ASP A 95 9.11 24.69 11.22
C ASP A 95 8.27 24.44 12.48
N VAL A 96 7.82 23.19 12.65
CA VAL A 96 6.89 22.79 13.73
C VAL A 96 7.54 22.85 15.12
N PHE A 97 8.87 23.02 15.20
CA PHE A 97 9.65 23.01 16.44
C PHE A 97 10.40 24.33 16.73
N MET A 98 10.20 25.39 15.93
CA MET A 98 10.86 26.69 16.14
C MET A 98 9.93 27.73 16.78
N VAL A 99 9.32 27.37 17.90
CA VAL A 99 8.66 28.30 18.84
C VAL A 99 9.28 28.12 20.22
#